data_AF-A0A212QXS9-F1
#
_entry.id   AF-A0A212QXS9-F1
#
_cell.length_a   1.000
_cell.length_b   1.000
_cell.length_c   1.000
_cell.angle_alpha   90.00
_cell.angle_beta   90.00
_cell.angle_gamma   90.00
#
_symmetry.space_group_name_H-M   'P 1'
#
loop_
_entity.id
_entity.type
_entity.pdbx_description
1 polymer ?
#
loop_
_entity_poly.entity_id
_entity_poly.type
_entity_poly.pdbx_seq_one_letter_code
_entity_poly.pdbx_strand_id
1 'polypeptide(L)'
;MPGSGMTDSHPAPLRPDNGLDPLPRTVGGFSTILADPPWRFSNRTGKVAPEHRRLDRYSTMSFEAIKALPVSEAAAKNAHLYLWVPNALLPDGLDVLNAWGFRYVSNIVWAKRRKDGGPDGRGVGFYFRNVTELLLFGVKGSMRTLGPGRSQVNMIETRKREHSRKPDEQYELIEACSPGPFLELFARHPRPKWTVWGDESAAEITPRGKVHKGYQGGAILPPLLPNEHIAEPVAEALSQALKARYCEGSSIRDLAEDTGYSIQRIRSLLNLAQVEMRPRGRKSP
;
A
#
# COMPACT_ATOMS: atom_id res chain seq x y z
N MET A 1 55.85 -0.47 -11.15
CA MET A 1 54.78 0.44 -10.71
C MET A 1 53.50 -0.36 -10.55
N PRO A 2 53.10 -0.79 -9.33
CA PRO A 2 51.83 -1.47 -9.13
C PRO A 2 50.70 -0.46 -8.93
N GLY A 3 49.53 -0.79 -9.50
CA GLY A 3 48.36 0.08 -9.63
C GLY A 3 47.58 0.29 -8.33
N SER A 4 46.96 1.46 -8.25
CA SER A 4 46.11 1.93 -7.15
C SER A 4 44.82 1.11 -7.02
N GLY A 5 44.60 0.55 -5.82
CA GLY A 5 43.33 -0.04 -5.43
C GLY A 5 42.25 1.05 -5.30
N MET A 6 41.15 0.86 -6.04
CA MET A 6 39.95 1.67 -5.89
C MET A 6 39.20 1.15 -4.66
N THR A 7 39.19 1.94 -3.58
CA THR A 7 38.43 1.64 -2.36
C THR A 7 36.95 1.85 -2.64
N ASP A 8 36.19 0.75 -2.64
CA ASP A 8 34.75 0.72 -2.82
C ASP A 8 34.08 1.28 -1.54
N SER A 9 33.80 2.59 -1.51
CA SER A 9 33.16 3.23 -0.36
C SER A 9 31.65 3.03 -0.44
N HIS A 10 31.14 1.93 0.11
CA HIS A 10 29.71 1.80 0.38
C HIS A 10 29.29 2.78 1.48
N PRO A 11 28.19 3.54 1.31
CA PRO A 11 27.68 4.40 2.36
C PRO A 11 27.29 3.55 3.57
N ALA A 12 27.73 3.98 4.76
CA ALA A 12 27.41 3.31 6.01
C ALA A 12 25.88 3.26 6.22
N PRO A 13 25.32 2.10 6.61
CA PRO A 13 23.89 1.99 6.89
C PRO A 13 23.47 2.95 8.01
N LEU A 14 22.29 3.57 7.85
CA LEU A 14 21.77 4.60 8.77
C LEU A 14 21.40 4.06 10.16
N ARG A 15 21.46 2.74 10.38
CA ARG A 15 21.30 2.09 11.68
C ARG A 15 22.41 1.06 11.87
N PRO A 16 22.92 0.88 13.09
CA PRO A 16 23.69 -0.32 13.42
C PRO A 16 22.82 -1.55 13.15
N ASP A 17 23.42 -2.60 12.60
CA ASP A 17 22.78 -3.89 12.35
C ASP A 17 22.60 -4.61 13.69
N ASN A 18 21.69 -4.07 14.51
CA ASN A 18 21.21 -4.76 15.70
C ASN A 18 20.35 -5.89 15.14
N GLY A 19 20.84 -7.13 15.25
CA GLY A 19 20.17 -8.30 14.72
C GLY A 19 18.67 -8.32 15.04
N LEU A 20 17.87 -8.87 14.13
CA LEU A 20 16.42 -8.90 14.25
C LEU A 20 15.97 -9.62 15.53
N ASP A 21 15.02 -9.02 16.24
CA ASP A 21 14.41 -9.65 17.41
C ASP A 21 13.82 -11.02 17.03
N PRO A 22 13.88 -12.02 17.93
CA PRO A 22 13.28 -13.32 17.65
C PRO A 22 11.78 -13.19 17.36
N LEU A 23 11.28 -13.99 16.43
CA LEU A 23 9.85 -14.00 16.11
C LEU A 23 9.02 -14.44 17.33
N PRO A 24 7.85 -13.83 17.57
CA PRO A 24 6.96 -14.23 18.65
C PRO A 24 6.56 -15.71 18.52
N ARG A 25 6.28 -16.35 19.65
CA ARG A 25 5.81 -17.74 19.71
C ARG A 25 4.52 -17.81 20.52
N THR A 26 3.68 -18.78 20.17
CA THR A 26 2.45 -19.12 20.91
C THR A 26 2.27 -20.63 20.92
N VAL A 27 1.49 -21.13 21.88
CA VAL A 27 1.21 -22.57 22.01
C VAL A 27 0.54 -23.07 20.73
N GLY A 28 1.14 -24.05 20.07
CA GLY A 28 0.64 -24.61 18.81
C GLY A 28 0.97 -23.80 17.54
N GLY A 29 1.60 -22.63 17.69
CA GLY A 29 1.97 -21.74 16.59
C GLY A 29 0.82 -20.86 16.08
N PHE A 30 1.16 -19.88 15.24
CA PHE A 30 0.19 -18.98 14.61
C PHE A 30 -0.53 -19.65 13.44
N SER A 31 -1.86 -19.66 13.49
CA SER A 31 -2.68 -20.21 12.40
C SER A 31 -2.75 -19.26 11.20
N THR A 32 -2.55 -17.95 11.43
CA THR A 32 -2.57 -16.95 10.36
C THR A 32 -1.46 -15.93 10.56
N ILE A 33 -0.69 -15.68 9.51
CA ILE A 33 0.39 -14.70 9.48
C ILE A 33 0.10 -13.68 8.37
N LEU A 34 0.27 -12.40 8.68
CA LEU A 34 0.31 -11.30 7.73
C LEU A 34 1.73 -10.71 7.72
N ALA A 35 2.30 -10.43 6.56
CA ALA A 35 3.63 -9.83 6.46
C ALA A 35 3.67 -8.75 5.38
N ASP A 36 4.31 -7.62 5.70
CA ASP A 36 4.67 -6.56 4.75
C ASP A 36 6.17 -6.25 4.81
N PRO A 37 7.03 -7.14 4.25
CA PRO A 37 8.48 -6.98 4.36
C PRO A 37 8.98 -5.66 3.74
N PRO A 38 10.05 -5.07 4.27
CA PRO A 38 10.64 -3.84 3.72
C PRO A 38 11.51 -4.17 2.50
N TRP A 39 10.88 -4.58 1.40
CA TRP A 39 11.54 -5.03 0.16
C TRP A 39 12.57 -4.04 -0.38
N ARG A 40 13.79 -4.51 -0.64
CA ARG A 40 14.82 -3.74 -1.35
C ARG A 40 14.74 -3.96 -2.86
N PHE A 41 14.57 -2.89 -3.63
CA PHE A 41 14.63 -2.93 -5.09
C PHE A 41 16.09 -2.88 -5.58
N SER A 42 16.40 -3.69 -6.60
CA SER A 42 17.73 -3.76 -7.23
C SER A 42 18.06 -2.57 -8.12
N ASN A 43 17.05 -1.96 -8.76
CA ASN A 43 17.27 -0.89 -9.74
C ASN A 43 17.63 0.44 -9.07
N ARG A 44 18.93 0.79 -9.12
CA ARG A 44 19.53 2.02 -8.57
C ARG A 44 19.57 3.22 -9.54
N THR A 45 19.10 3.09 -10.79
CA THR A 45 19.19 4.17 -11.79
C THR A 45 17.84 4.85 -12.08
N GLY A 46 17.81 6.17 -11.89
CA GLY A 46 16.68 7.06 -12.24
C GLY A 46 16.09 7.83 -11.05
N LYS A 47 15.04 8.62 -11.31
CA LYS A 47 14.28 9.43 -10.30
C LYS A 47 13.66 8.63 -9.14
N VAL A 48 13.91 7.32 -9.08
CA VAL A 48 13.37 6.32 -8.15
C VAL A 48 14.50 5.70 -7.30
N ALA A 49 15.76 6.09 -7.52
CA ALA A 49 16.87 5.67 -6.67
C ALA A 49 16.64 6.14 -5.22
N PRO A 50 16.87 5.28 -4.21
CA PRO A 50 16.83 5.68 -2.79
C PRO A 50 17.74 6.88 -2.48
N GLU A 51 18.74 7.11 -3.33
CA GLU A 51 19.74 8.19 -3.23
C GLU A 51 19.24 9.55 -3.74
N HIS A 52 18.06 9.63 -4.38
CA HIS A 52 17.36 10.91 -4.47
C HIS A 52 16.90 11.29 -3.06
N ARG A 53 17.61 12.26 -2.45
CA ARG A 53 17.41 12.95 -1.14
C ARG A 53 15.97 13.33 -0.71
N ARG A 54 14.92 12.90 -1.44
CA ARG A 54 13.50 13.02 -1.09
C ARG A 54 12.87 11.72 -0.56
N LEU A 55 13.54 10.57 -0.65
CA LEU A 55 13.01 9.24 -0.27
C LEU A 55 13.71 8.61 0.95
N ASP A 56 14.22 9.43 1.86
CA ASP A 56 14.96 9.02 3.08
C ASP A 56 14.04 8.36 4.14
N ARG A 57 13.45 7.18 3.82
CA ARG A 57 12.44 6.53 4.64
C ARG A 57 12.58 5.00 4.65
N TYR A 58 12.89 4.47 5.84
CA TYR A 58 12.93 3.06 6.28
C TYR A 58 14.12 2.21 5.81
N SER A 59 14.67 1.42 6.73
CA SER A 59 15.72 0.44 6.43
C SER A 59 15.10 -0.68 5.62
N THR A 60 15.56 -0.86 4.37
CA THR A 60 15.11 -1.96 3.50
C THR A 60 15.94 -3.21 3.76
N MET A 61 15.31 -4.38 3.63
CA MET A 61 15.92 -5.69 3.84
C MET A 61 16.20 -6.36 2.50
N SER A 62 17.34 -7.01 2.37
CA SER A 62 17.65 -7.76 1.14
C SER A 62 16.71 -8.94 0.99
N PHE A 63 16.48 -9.36 -0.25
CA PHE A 63 15.68 -10.55 -0.57
C PHE A 63 16.13 -11.79 0.23
N GLU A 64 17.43 -12.07 0.27
CA GLU A 64 17.98 -13.21 1.01
C GLU A 64 17.77 -13.09 2.52
N ALA A 65 17.87 -11.89 3.08
CA ALA A 65 17.58 -11.69 4.49
C ALA A 65 16.09 -11.94 4.79
N ILE A 66 15.17 -11.46 3.95
CA ILE A 66 13.73 -11.71 4.10
C ILE A 66 13.44 -13.22 4.06
N LYS A 67 14.03 -13.94 3.09
CA LYS A 67 13.90 -15.41 2.98
C LYS A 67 14.42 -16.15 4.20
N ALA A 68 15.51 -15.67 4.80
CA ALA A 68 16.14 -16.32 5.95
C ALA A 68 15.33 -16.21 7.25
N LEU A 69 14.26 -15.42 7.30
CA LEU A 69 13.41 -15.33 8.49
C LEU A 69 12.76 -16.68 8.82
N PRO A 70 12.81 -17.13 10.10
CA PRO A 70 12.30 -18.44 10.51
C PRO A 70 10.77 -18.43 10.69
N VAL A 71 10.03 -17.86 9.74
CA VAL A 71 8.55 -17.72 9.81
C VAL A 71 7.85 -19.08 9.93
N SER A 72 8.43 -20.12 9.32
CA SER A 72 7.93 -21.49 9.43
C SER A 72 7.89 -22.00 10.87
N GLU A 73 8.80 -21.55 11.74
CA GLU A 73 8.87 -21.95 13.16
C GLU A 73 7.82 -21.26 14.03
N ALA A 74 7.40 -20.05 13.65
CA ALA A 74 6.32 -19.33 14.32
C ALA A 74 4.94 -19.84 13.90
N ALA A 75 4.83 -20.40 12.69
CA ALA A 75 3.58 -20.90 12.13
C ALA A 75 3.12 -22.23 12.75
N ALA A 76 1.80 -22.40 12.89
CA ALA A 76 1.20 -23.68 13.20
C ALA A 76 1.45 -24.73 12.10
N LYS A 77 1.20 -26.01 12.40
CA LYS A 77 1.32 -27.12 11.43
C LYS A 77 0.48 -26.89 10.17
N ASN A 78 -0.74 -26.39 10.36
CA ASN A 78 -1.62 -25.93 9.30
C ASN A 78 -1.83 -24.42 9.50
N ALA A 79 -1.47 -23.61 8.52
CA ALA A 79 -1.52 -22.16 8.67
C ALA A 79 -1.73 -21.44 7.33
N HIS A 80 -2.22 -20.21 7.41
CA HIS A 80 -2.31 -19.28 6.30
C HIS A 80 -1.22 -18.21 6.39
N LEU A 81 -0.71 -17.80 5.23
CA LEU A 81 0.18 -16.66 5.09
C LEU A 81 -0.38 -15.69 4.07
N TYR A 82 -0.49 -14.43 4.48
CA TYR A 82 -0.80 -13.28 3.65
C TYR A 82 0.47 -12.44 3.51
N LEU A 83 1.05 -12.38 2.30
CA LEU A 83 2.32 -11.70 2.04
C LEU A 83 2.13 -10.55 1.06
N TRP A 84 2.35 -9.31 1.50
CA TRP A 84 2.37 -8.15 0.62
C TRP A 84 3.61 -8.14 -0.25
N VAL A 85 3.40 -8.02 -1.57
CA VAL A 85 4.47 -8.06 -2.57
C VAL A 85 4.25 -6.95 -3.60
N PRO A 86 5.24 -6.07 -3.82
CA PRO A 86 5.21 -5.13 -4.93
C PRO A 86 5.15 -5.87 -6.27
N ASN A 87 4.40 -5.35 -7.24
CA ASN A 87 4.21 -6.00 -8.55
C ASN A 87 5.53 -6.41 -9.24
N ALA A 88 6.58 -5.60 -9.10
CA ALA A 88 7.88 -5.85 -9.74
C ALA A 88 8.69 -6.98 -9.05
N LEU A 89 8.32 -7.38 -7.84
CA LEU A 89 8.99 -8.40 -7.03
C LEU A 89 8.12 -9.64 -6.85
N LEU A 90 7.14 -9.87 -7.74
CA LEU A 90 6.28 -11.05 -7.68
C LEU A 90 7.07 -12.37 -7.66
N PRO A 91 8.09 -12.58 -8.52
CA PRO A 91 8.91 -13.80 -8.45
C PRO A 91 9.57 -13.98 -7.08
N ASP A 92 10.22 -12.93 -6.56
CA ASP A 92 10.83 -12.91 -5.23
C ASP A 92 9.80 -13.24 -4.14
N GLY A 93 8.61 -12.65 -4.20
CA GLY A 93 7.53 -12.90 -3.26
C GLY A 93 7.07 -14.35 -3.21
N LEU A 94 7.02 -15.02 -4.37
CA LEU A 94 6.70 -16.45 -4.45
C LEU A 94 7.81 -17.31 -3.83
N ASP A 95 9.07 -16.94 -4.06
CA ASP A 95 10.23 -17.61 -3.47
C ASP A 95 10.26 -17.45 -1.94
N VAL A 96 9.91 -16.27 -1.42
CA VAL A 96 9.79 -16.02 0.03
C VAL A 96 8.69 -16.87 0.64
N LEU A 97 7.51 -16.93 0.01
CA LEU A 97 6.40 -17.81 0.41
C LEU A 97 6.86 -19.26 0.56
N ASN A 98 7.56 -19.76 -0.46
CA ASN A 98 8.08 -21.13 -0.48
C ASN A 98 9.15 -21.36 0.59
N ALA A 99 10.11 -20.44 0.72
CA ALA A 99 11.18 -20.50 1.73
C ALA A 99 10.62 -20.52 3.16
N TRP A 100 9.53 -19.81 3.42
CA TRP A 100 8.82 -19.82 4.70
C TRP A 100 7.94 -21.06 4.91
N GLY A 101 7.90 -22.00 3.96
CA GLY A 101 7.18 -23.27 4.07
C GLY A 101 5.70 -23.19 3.70
N PHE A 102 5.30 -22.20 2.91
CA PHE A 102 3.92 -22.01 2.47
C PHE A 102 3.83 -22.19 0.95
N ARG A 103 2.87 -23.01 0.51
CA ARG A 103 2.55 -23.16 -0.90
C ARG A 103 1.63 -22.03 -1.33
N TYR A 104 1.97 -21.33 -2.41
CA TYR A 104 1.08 -20.35 -3.02
C TYR A 104 -0.24 -21.01 -3.48
N VAL A 105 -1.36 -20.33 -3.21
CA VAL A 105 -2.70 -20.79 -3.60
C VAL A 105 -3.41 -19.77 -4.48
N SER A 106 -3.43 -18.51 -4.07
CA SER A 106 -4.09 -17.42 -4.79
C SER A 106 -3.51 -16.07 -4.34
N ASN A 107 -4.04 -14.96 -4.84
CA ASN A 107 -3.71 -13.62 -4.37
C ASN A 107 -4.97 -12.76 -4.29
N ILE A 108 -4.91 -11.74 -3.43
CA ILE A 108 -5.86 -10.64 -3.37
C ILE A 108 -5.17 -9.42 -3.97
N VAL A 109 -5.84 -8.73 -4.88
CA VAL A 109 -5.34 -7.51 -5.50
C VAL A 109 -5.86 -6.31 -4.73
N TRP A 110 -4.98 -5.41 -4.29
CA TRP A 110 -5.40 -4.09 -3.84
C TRP A 110 -5.40 -3.13 -5.02
N ALA A 111 -6.59 -2.78 -5.53
CA ALA A 111 -6.75 -1.73 -6.53
C ALA A 111 -6.85 -0.36 -5.84
N LYS A 112 -5.88 0.51 -6.14
CA LYS A 112 -5.83 1.88 -5.63
C LYS A 112 -6.74 2.74 -6.48
N ARG A 113 -7.82 3.22 -5.89
CA ARG A 113 -8.83 4.03 -6.57
C ARG A 113 -8.66 5.51 -6.28
N ARG A 114 -9.07 6.34 -7.23
CA ARG A 114 -9.29 7.78 -7.02
C ARG A 114 -10.65 8.00 -6.36
N LYS A 115 -11.03 9.26 -6.13
CA LYS A 115 -12.39 9.57 -5.69
C LYS A 115 -13.40 9.12 -6.73
N ASP A 116 -13.17 9.29 -8.02
CA ASP A 116 -14.07 8.79 -9.06
C ASP A 116 -14.06 7.27 -9.26
N GLY A 117 -13.52 6.44 -8.37
CA GLY A 117 -13.47 4.98 -8.60
C GLY A 117 -12.55 4.52 -9.73
N GLY A 118 -11.98 5.43 -10.52
CA GLY A 118 -10.97 5.13 -11.52
C GLY A 118 -9.63 4.75 -10.89
N PRO A 119 -8.70 4.16 -11.65
CA PRO A 119 -7.38 3.78 -11.15
C PRO A 119 -6.53 5.00 -10.77
N ASP A 120 -5.82 4.92 -9.64
CA ASP A 120 -4.90 5.97 -9.16
C ASP A 120 -3.57 5.96 -9.95
N GLY A 121 -3.58 6.61 -11.11
CA GLY A 121 -2.45 6.71 -12.05
C GLY A 121 -1.18 7.41 -11.54
N ARG A 122 -1.15 7.85 -10.27
CA ARG A 122 0.04 8.48 -9.63
C ARG A 122 1.09 7.46 -9.20
N GLY A 123 0.83 6.16 -9.36
CA GLY A 123 1.79 5.09 -9.11
C GLY A 123 3.10 5.25 -9.88
N VAL A 124 4.23 4.95 -9.23
CA VAL A 124 5.54 4.91 -9.88
C VAL A 124 5.75 3.52 -10.47
N GLY A 125 6.25 3.44 -11.71
CA GLY A 125 6.67 2.20 -12.36
C GLY A 125 7.34 2.51 -13.69
N PHE A 126 8.26 1.64 -14.12
CA PHE A 126 9.08 1.86 -15.32
C PHE A 126 8.35 1.54 -16.63
N TYR A 127 7.55 0.48 -16.63
CA TYR A 127 6.77 0.04 -17.81
C TYR A 127 5.30 0.45 -17.72
N PHE A 128 4.69 0.30 -16.55
CA PHE A 128 3.30 0.66 -16.28
C PHE A 128 3.18 1.47 -14.99
N ARG A 129 2.12 2.29 -14.90
CA ARG A 129 1.77 2.98 -13.66
C ARG A 129 1.19 1.97 -12.67
N ASN A 130 1.85 1.80 -11.53
CA ASN A 130 1.40 0.85 -10.50
C ASN A 130 0.16 1.37 -9.76
N VAL A 131 -1.01 0.95 -10.22
CA VAL A 131 -2.31 1.23 -9.59
C VAL A 131 -2.81 0.08 -8.72
N THR A 132 -2.04 -1.01 -8.64
CA THR A 132 -2.32 -2.18 -7.82
C THR A 132 -1.13 -2.55 -6.93
N GLU A 133 -1.39 -3.31 -5.87
CA GLU A 133 -0.40 -4.14 -5.15
C GLU A 133 -1.00 -5.53 -4.89
N LEU A 134 -0.14 -6.54 -4.72
CA LEU A 134 -0.57 -7.92 -4.50
C LEU A 134 -0.40 -8.31 -3.04
N LEU A 135 -1.43 -8.96 -2.49
CA LEU A 135 -1.39 -9.71 -1.25
C LEU A 135 -1.46 -11.19 -1.59
N LEU A 136 -0.31 -11.85 -1.63
CA LEU A 136 -0.24 -13.27 -1.94
C LEU A 136 -0.82 -14.08 -0.77
N PHE A 137 -1.56 -15.13 -1.09
CA PHE A 137 -2.14 -16.07 -0.14
C PHE A 137 -1.51 -17.45 -0.29
N GLY A 138 -0.85 -17.90 0.78
CA GLY A 138 -0.21 -19.20 0.87
C GLY A 138 -0.77 -20.05 2.00
N VAL A 139 -0.62 -21.36 1.85
CA VAL A 139 -1.08 -22.37 2.81
C VAL A 139 0.08 -23.27 3.19
N LYS A 140 0.27 -23.45 4.50
CA LYS A 140 1.12 -24.49 5.09
C LYS A 140 0.24 -25.66 5.52
N GLY A 141 0.68 -26.88 5.23
CA GLY A 141 -0.10 -28.09 5.49
C GLY A 141 -1.36 -28.16 4.62
N SER A 142 -2.48 -28.63 5.20
CA SER A 142 -3.76 -28.76 4.52
C SER A 142 -4.83 -27.97 5.29
N MET A 143 -5.11 -26.76 4.83
CA MET A 143 -6.09 -25.84 5.43
C MET A 143 -6.89 -25.15 4.33
N ARG A 144 -8.21 -25.06 4.51
CA ARG A 144 -9.08 -24.18 3.71
C ARG A 144 -9.40 -22.92 4.51
N THR A 145 -9.73 -21.84 3.82
CA THR A 145 -10.35 -20.67 4.44
C THR A 145 -11.62 -21.05 5.19
N LEU A 146 -11.97 -20.24 6.19
CA LEU A 146 -13.27 -20.28 6.86
C LEU A 146 -14.40 -20.01 5.85
N GLY A 147 -15.64 -20.26 6.28
CA GLY A 147 -16.85 -20.09 5.47
C GLY A 147 -16.88 -18.81 4.63
N PRO A 148 -16.63 -17.62 5.23
CA PRO A 148 -16.63 -16.33 4.50
C PRO A 148 -15.66 -16.26 3.32
N GLY A 149 -14.52 -16.97 3.39
CA GLY A 149 -13.52 -16.98 2.32
C GLY A 149 -14.01 -17.60 1.00
N ARG A 150 -15.12 -18.35 1.02
CA ARG A 150 -15.70 -18.97 -0.19
C ARG A 150 -16.45 -17.98 -1.08
N SER A 151 -16.95 -16.90 -0.49
CA SER A 151 -17.65 -15.81 -1.19
C SER A 151 -16.82 -14.53 -1.28
N GLN A 152 -15.68 -14.47 -0.58
CA GLN A 152 -14.77 -13.34 -0.63
C GLN A 152 -14.16 -13.20 -2.03
N VAL A 153 -14.39 -12.05 -2.66
CA VAL A 153 -13.71 -11.70 -3.92
C VAL A 153 -12.25 -11.37 -3.65
N ASN A 154 -11.39 -11.65 -4.62
CA ASN A 154 -9.94 -11.46 -4.48
C ASN A 154 -9.50 -10.03 -4.79
N MET A 155 -10.27 -9.03 -4.36
CA MET A 155 -10.02 -7.62 -4.62
C MET A 155 -10.34 -6.78 -3.38
N ILE A 156 -9.44 -5.85 -3.05
CA ILE A 156 -9.67 -4.75 -2.12
C ILE A 156 -9.60 -3.47 -2.93
N GLU A 157 -10.63 -2.62 -2.88
CA GLU A 157 -10.65 -1.36 -3.62
C GLU A 157 -10.75 -0.18 -2.65
N THR A 158 -9.67 0.58 -2.52
CA THR A 158 -9.65 1.71 -1.60
C THR A 158 -8.87 2.88 -2.16
N ARG A 159 -9.16 4.07 -1.64
CA ARG A 159 -8.35 5.24 -1.95
C ARG A 159 -6.99 5.15 -1.26
N LYS A 160 -5.93 5.44 -2.01
CA LYS A 160 -4.56 5.46 -1.47
C LYS A 160 -4.48 6.46 -0.30
N ARG A 161 -3.98 5.97 0.84
CA ARG A 161 -3.66 6.79 2.01
C ARG A 161 -2.17 7.20 1.99
N GLU A 162 -1.62 7.59 3.13
CA GLU A 162 -0.20 7.96 3.27
C GLU A 162 0.77 6.95 2.66
N HIS A 163 1.97 7.40 2.30
CA HIS A 163 2.93 6.61 1.53
C HIS A 163 3.22 5.26 2.20
N SER A 164 3.11 4.18 1.43
CA SER A 164 3.37 2.80 1.88
C SER A 164 2.39 2.23 2.92
N ARG A 165 1.28 2.91 3.26
CA ARG A 165 0.25 2.36 4.16
C ARG A 165 -0.70 1.43 3.41
N LYS A 166 -0.78 0.16 3.84
CA LYS A 166 -1.71 -0.85 3.33
C LYS A 166 -3.17 -0.56 3.76
N PRO A 167 -4.18 -1.11 3.06
CA PRO A 167 -5.59 -0.90 3.41
C PRO A 167 -5.95 -1.54 4.75
N ASP A 168 -6.74 -0.86 5.58
CA ASP A 168 -7.20 -1.42 6.87
C ASP A 168 -8.22 -2.55 6.67
N GLU A 169 -8.89 -2.53 5.52
CA GLU A 169 -9.86 -3.51 5.06
C GLU A 169 -9.25 -4.92 4.97
N GLN A 170 -7.91 -5.03 4.89
CA GLN A 170 -7.21 -6.32 4.94
C GLN A 170 -7.47 -7.08 6.24
N TYR A 171 -7.59 -6.39 7.39
CA TYR A 171 -7.69 -7.05 8.68
C TYR A 171 -9.05 -7.72 8.84
N GLU A 172 -10.13 -7.03 8.51
CA GLU A 172 -11.48 -7.58 8.56
C GLU A 172 -11.62 -8.77 7.59
N LEU A 173 -11.08 -8.63 6.37
CA LEU A 173 -11.04 -9.72 5.40
C LEU A 173 -10.31 -10.94 5.97
N ILE A 174 -9.10 -10.76 6.50
CA ILE A 174 -8.28 -11.86 7.01
C ILE A 174 -8.94 -12.51 8.24
N GLU A 175 -9.44 -11.73 9.19
CA GLU A 175 -10.11 -12.22 10.41
C GLU A 175 -11.39 -13.00 10.08
N ALA A 176 -12.12 -12.61 9.04
CA ALA A 176 -13.31 -13.35 8.59
C ALA A 176 -12.95 -14.64 7.82
N CYS A 177 -11.87 -14.62 7.04
CA CYS A 177 -11.51 -15.72 6.15
C CYS A 177 -10.59 -16.77 6.77
N SER A 178 -9.91 -16.45 7.88
CA SER A 178 -8.85 -17.29 8.44
C SER A 178 -8.90 -17.40 9.96
N PRO A 179 -8.52 -18.56 10.53
CA PRO A 179 -8.52 -18.75 11.98
C PRO A 179 -7.31 -18.06 12.63
N GLY A 180 -7.49 -17.57 13.86
CA GLY A 180 -6.37 -17.19 14.74
C GLY A 180 -5.67 -18.40 15.37
N PRO A 181 -4.62 -18.19 16.19
CA PRO A 181 -4.07 -16.89 16.57
C PRO A 181 -3.37 -16.18 15.39
N PHE A 182 -3.35 -14.84 15.43
CA PHE A 182 -2.86 -13.97 14.36
C PHE A 182 -1.51 -13.33 14.70
N LEU A 183 -0.60 -13.32 13.73
CA LEU A 183 0.69 -12.63 13.78
C LEU A 183 0.86 -11.66 12.61
N GLU A 184 1.26 -10.42 12.89
CA GLU A 184 1.66 -9.43 11.90
C GLU A 184 3.16 -9.18 11.98
N LEU A 185 3.87 -9.47 10.88
CA LEU A 185 5.29 -9.21 10.71
C LEU A 185 5.51 -7.88 10.01
N PHE A 186 6.50 -7.12 10.50
CA PHE A 186 6.84 -5.76 10.07
C PHE A 186 5.72 -4.74 10.36
N ALA A 187 4.95 -4.97 11.43
CA ALA A 187 3.88 -4.09 11.85
C ALA A 187 4.43 -2.72 12.27
N ARG A 188 3.70 -1.65 11.90
CA ARG A 188 4.02 -0.26 12.30
C ARG A 188 3.18 0.25 13.47
N HIS A 189 2.14 -0.49 13.83
CA HIS A 189 1.19 -0.11 14.87
C HIS A 189 0.68 -1.36 15.58
N PRO A 190 0.33 -1.27 16.87
CA PRO A 190 -0.40 -2.33 17.53
C PRO A 190 -1.78 -2.52 16.88
N ARG A 191 -2.23 -3.77 16.79
CA ARG A 191 -3.54 -4.14 16.27
C ARG A 191 -4.25 -5.06 17.26
N PRO A 192 -5.45 -4.72 17.76
CA PRO A 192 -6.21 -5.60 18.64
C PRO A 192 -6.40 -6.99 18.01
N LYS A 193 -6.28 -8.06 18.80
CA LYS A 193 -6.30 -9.49 18.40
C LYS A 193 -5.05 -10.00 17.67
N TRP A 194 -4.11 -9.14 17.32
CA TRP A 194 -2.89 -9.52 16.60
C TRP A 194 -1.68 -9.45 17.52
N THR A 195 -0.83 -10.47 17.47
CA THR A 195 0.54 -10.35 17.94
C THR A 195 1.32 -9.61 16.86
N VAL A 196 2.08 -8.58 17.24
CA VAL A 196 2.80 -7.72 16.29
C VAL A 196 4.31 -7.86 16.47
N TRP A 197 5.06 -7.86 15.38
CA TRP A 197 6.51 -7.87 15.36
C TRP A 197 7.01 -6.83 14.36
N GLY A 198 7.91 -5.93 14.77
CA GLY A 198 8.47 -4.89 13.90
C GLY A 198 9.10 -3.73 14.68
N ASP A 199 10.08 -3.06 14.08
CA ASP A 199 10.88 -1.98 14.70
C ASP A 199 10.07 -0.79 15.27
N GLU A 200 8.82 -0.60 14.80
CA GLU A 200 7.94 0.51 15.21
C GLU A 200 6.68 0.03 15.97
N SER A 201 6.64 -1.23 16.42
CA SER A 201 5.43 -1.84 16.99
C SER A 201 5.20 -1.56 18.48
N ALA A 202 6.19 -0.98 19.18
CA ALA A 202 6.05 -0.59 20.58
C ALA A 202 5.08 0.60 20.74
N ALA A 203 4.25 0.55 21.78
CA ALA A 203 3.15 1.52 22.03
C ALA A 203 3.60 2.99 22.18
N GLU A 204 4.91 3.25 22.32
CA GLU A 204 5.49 4.57 22.60
C GLU A 204 6.08 5.28 21.37
N ILE A 205 6.04 4.67 20.18
CA ILE A 205 6.69 5.23 18.99
C ILE A 205 5.68 6.01 18.15
N THR A 206 5.90 7.31 17.95
CA THR A 206 5.16 8.11 16.95
C THR A 206 5.68 7.77 15.55
N PRO A 207 4.86 7.23 14.64
CA PRO A 207 5.30 6.81 13.32
C PRO A 207 5.67 8.00 12.42
N ARG A 208 6.68 7.82 11.56
CA ARG A 208 7.17 8.88 10.66
C ARG A 208 6.34 8.97 9.37
N GLY A 209 5.38 9.90 9.30
CA GLY A 209 4.59 10.20 8.10
C GLY A 209 4.19 11.67 8.07
N LYS A 210 4.54 12.44 7.03
CA LYS A 210 3.93 13.78 6.85
C LYS A 210 2.65 13.59 6.03
N VAL A 211 1.50 13.91 6.61
CA VAL A 211 0.21 13.88 5.92
C VAL A 211 0.19 14.99 4.87
N HIS A 212 0.18 14.61 3.59
CA HIS A 212 -0.10 15.53 2.50
C HIS A 212 -1.62 15.56 2.26
N LYS A 213 -2.23 16.75 2.09
CA LYS A 213 -3.68 16.96 1.99
C LYS A 213 -4.43 16.04 1.00
N GLY A 214 -3.75 15.48 -0.02
CA GLY A 214 -4.33 14.54 -1.00
C GLY A 214 -4.34 13.04 -0.63
N TYR A 215 -3.82 12.66 0.55
CA TYR A 215 -3.60 11.25 0.95
C TYR A 215 -4.39 10.82 2.20
N GLN A 216 -5.49 11.50 2.52
CA GLN A 216 -6.27 11.23 3.73
C GLN A 216 -7.23 10.01 3.63
N GLY A 217 -7.28 9.30 2.50
CA GLY A 217 -8.32 8.28 2.26
C GLY A 217 -9.72 8.90 2.08
N GLY A 218 -10.78 8.10 2.24
CA GLY A 218 -12.19 8.51 2.21
C GLY A 218 -13.05 7.77 1.18
N ALA A 219 -14.35 8.07 1.14
CA ALA A 219 -15.33 7.44 0.23
C ALA A 219 -14.95 7.59 -1.25
N ILE A 220 -15.26 6.55 -2.02
CA ILE A 220 -15.18 6.53 -3.48
C ILE A 220 -16.51 7.10 -4.01
N LEU A 221 -16.45 8.23 -4.70
CA LEU A 221 -17.52 8.75 -5.55
C LEU A 221 -17.69 7.82 -6.77
N PRO A 222 -18.91 7.72 -7.34
CA PRO A 222 -19.13 6.87 -8.50
C PRO A 222 -18.21 7.23 -9.67
N PRO A 223 -17.65 6.23 -10.38
CA PRO A 223 -16.95 6.45 -11.62
C PRO A 223 -17.85 7.06 -12.67
N LEU A 224 -17.31 8.06 -13.36
CA LEU A 224 -17.96 8.73 -14.47
C LEU A 224 -16.99 8.75 -15.64
N LEU A 225 -17.37 8.13 -16.75
CA LEU A 225 -16.59 8.21 -17.99
C LEU A 225 -16.55 9.66 -18.48
N PRO A 226 -15.52 10.07 -19.24
CA PRO A 226 -15.36 11.45 -19.73
C PRO A 226 -16.59 12.04 -20.42
N ASN A 227 -17.41 11.19 -21.05
CA ASN A 227 -18.64 11.55 -21.77
C ASN A 227 -19.91 10.90 -21.18
N GLU A 228 -19.84 10.35 -19.96
CA GLU A 228 -21.00 9.76 -19.33
C GLU A 228 -22.02 10.84 -18.99
N HIS A 229 -23.27 10.61 -19.40
CA HIS A 229 -24.41 11.38 -18.96
C HIS A 229 -24.67 11.03 -17.50
N ILE A 230 -24.38 11.99 -16.62
CA ILE A 230 -24.64 11.85 -15.19
C ILE A 230 -26.12 12.16 -14.99
N ALA A 231 -26.86 11.27 -14.32
CA ALA A 231 -28.22 11.58 -13.90
C ALA A 231 -28.24 12.87 -13.05
N GLU A 232 -29.23 13.73 -13.27
CA GLU A 232 -29.31 15.06 -12.66
C GLU A 232 -29.09 15.08 -11.13
N PRO A 233 -29.67 14.15 -10.35
CA PRO A 233 -29.44 14.12 -8.89
C PRO A 233 -27.99 13.83 -8.50
N VAL A 234 -27.29 13.02 -9.30
CA VAL A 234 -25.88 12.67 -9.06
C VAL A 234 -24.97 13.82 -9.47
N ALA A 235 -25.31 14.51 -10.56
CA ALA A 235 -24.58 15.71 -11.00
C ALA A 235 -24.69 16.83 -9.96
N GLU A 236 -25.86 17.00 -9.34
CA GLU A 236 -26.10 17.97 -8.28
C GLU A 236 -25.34 17.64 -6.99
N ALA A 237 -25.34 16.39 -6.54
CA ALA A 237 -24.56 15.98 -5.38
C ALA A 237 -23.04 16.19 -5.59
N LEU A 238 -22.54 15.84 -6.77
CA LEU A 238 -21.13 16.04 -7.14
C LEU A 238 -20.77 17.52 -7.26
N SER A 239 -21.67 18.34 -7.80
CA SER A 239 -21.45 19.78 -7.96
C SER A 239 -21.32 20.48 -6.60
N GLN A 240 -22.17 20.14 -5.63
CA GLN A 240 -22.09 20.68 -4.28
C GLN A 240 -20.81 20.25 -3.55
N ALA A 241 -20.42 18.97 -3.68
CA ALA A 241 -19.18 18.46 -3.09
C ALA A 241 -17.93 19.16 -3.68
N LEU A 242 -17.92 19.44 -4.99
CA LEU A 242 -16.84 20.17 -5.63
C LEU A 242 -16.83 21.66 -5.25
N LYS A 243 -18.01 22.28 -5.14
CA LYS A 243 -18.16 23.67 -4.69
C LYS A 243 -17.55 23.90 -3.31
N ALA A 244 -17.90 23.07 -2.33
CA ALA A 244 -17.37 23.18 -0.97
C ALA A 244 -15.84 23.22 -0.97
N ARG A 245 -15.22 22.26 -1.66
CA ARG A 245 -13.75 22.15 -1.75
C ARG A 245 -13.10 23.30 -2.51
N TYR A 246 -13.79 23.83 -3.52
CA TYR A 246 -13.32 25.01 -4.25
C TYR A 246 -13.36 26.26 -3.39
N CYS A 247 -14.41 26.44 -2.59
CA CYS A 247 -14.54 27.52 -1.61
C CYS A 247 -13.49 27.43 -0.49
N GLU A 248 -13.10 26.22 -0.09
CA GLU A 248 -12.01 25.95 0.85
C GLU A 248 -10.59 26.17 0.26
N GLY A 249 -10.51 26.60 -1.00
CA GLY A 249 -9.26 27.06 -1.63
C GLY A 249 -8.67 26.13 -2.69
N SER A 250 -9.20 24.91 -2.87
CA SER A 250 -8.70 23.97 -3.89
C SER A 250 -8.77 24.56 -5.30
N SER A 251 -7.71 24.46 -6.10
CA SER A 251 -7.73 24.92 -7.49
C SER A 251 -8.53 23.96 -8.39
N ILE A 252 -8.93 24.40 -9.59
CA ILE A 252 -9.57 23.50 -10.58
C ILE A 252 -8.65 22.33 -10.94
N ARG A 253 -7.33 22.54 -10.95
CA ARG A 253 -6.34 21.48 -11.18
C ARG A 253 -6.29 20.51 -10.01
N ASP A 254 -6.32 21.02 -8.78
CA ASP A 254 -6.31 20.18 -7.57
C ASP A 254 -7.57 19.31 -7.53
N LEU A 255 -8.73 19.89 -7.88
CA LEU A 255 -9.98 19.14 -7.97
C LEU A 255 -9.94 18.08 -9.09
N ALA A 256 -9.41 18.42 -10.27
CA ALA A 256 -9.26 17.48 -11.37
C ALA A 256 -8.28 16.34 -11.04
N GLU A 257 -7.17 16.65 -10.36
CA GLU A 257 -6.18 15.67 -9.91
C GLU A 257 -6.76 14.75 -8.82
N ASP A 258 -7.51 15.32 -7.87
CA ASP A 258 -8.07 14.57 -6.75
C ASP A 258 -9.27 13.70 -7.12
N THR A 259 -10.12 14.19 -8.03
CA THR A 259 -11.26 13.40 -8.48
C THR A 259 -10.91 12.46 -9.61
N GLY A 260 -10.00 12.85 -10.52
CA GLY A 260 -9.77 12.16 -11.78
C GLY A 260 -10.64 12.65 -12.93
N TYR A 261 -11.54 13.59 -12.67
CA TYR A 261 -12.38 14.21 -13.70
C TYR A 261 -11.56 15.15 -14.58
N SER A 262 -11.93 15.25 -15.86
CA SER A 262 -11.32 16.23 -16.75
C SER A 262 -11.54 17.66 -16.21
N ILE A 263 -10.60 18.56 -16.51
CA ILE A 263 -10.73 19.98 -16.15
C ILE A 263 -12.06 20.56 -16.68
N GLN A 264 -12.50 20.11 -17.87
CA GLN A 264 -13.78 20.50 -18.44
C GLN A 264 -14.96 20.01 -17.59
N ARG A 265 -14.95 18.76 -17.14
CA ARG A 265 -16.00 18.20 -16.29
C ARG A 265 -16.07 18.90 -14.93
N ILE A 266 -14.93 19.19 -14.31
CA ILE A 266 -14.88 19.98 -13.08
C ILE A 266 -15.51 21.36 -13.29
N ARG A 267 -15.19 22.02 -14.41
CA ARG A 267 -15.77 23.33 -14.75
C ARG A 267 -17.27 23.24 -14.94
N SER A 268 -17.77 22.24 -15.67
CA SER A 268 -19.20 22.04 -15.87
C SER A 268 -19.94 21.81 -14.55
N LEU A 269 -19.39 21.00 -13.64
CA LEU A 269 -19.98 20.76 -12.33
C LEU A 269 -19.93 22.00 -11.43
N LEU A 270 -18.84 22.74 -11.41
CA LEU A 270 -18.75 24.01 -10.66
C LEU A 270 -19.72 25.07 -11.21
N ASN A 271 -19.91 25.13 -12.53
CA ASN A 271 -20.93 25.99 -13.16
C ASN A 271 -22.34 25.55 -12.76
N LEU A 272 -22.62 24.25 -12.71
CA LEU A 272 -23.90 23.71 -12.27
C LEU A 272 -24.22 24.14 -10.82
N ALA A 273 -23.21 24.19 -9.95
CA ALA A 273 -23.34 24.69 -8.58
C ALA A 273 -23.27 26.23 -8.45
N GLN A 274 -23.31 26.94 -9.59
CA GLN A 274 -23.26 28.41 -9.69
C GLN A 274 -22.02 29.01 -8.99
N VAL A 275 -20.87 28.34 -9.11
CA VAL A 275 -19.61 28.83 -8.53
C VAL A 275 -18.94 29.82 -9.47
N GLU A 276 -18.71 31.05 -9.00
CA GLU A 276 -17.87 32.01 -9.70
C GLU A 276 -16.40 31.56 -9.65
N MET A 277 -15.85 31.17 -10.80
CA MET A 277 -14.49 30.64 -10.86
C MET A 277 -13.46 31.77 -10.78
N ARG A 278 -12.50 31.62 -9.86
CA ARG A 278 -11.30 32.44 -9.75
C ARG A 278 -10.60 32.56 -11.12
N PRO A 279 -10.08 33.75 -11.49
CA PRO A 279 -9.42 33.98 -12.76
C PRO A 279 -8.19 33.06 -12.92
N ARG A 280 -7.88 32.69 -14.16
CA ARG A 280 -6.71 31.84 -14.47
C ARG A 280 -5.43 32.58 -14.05
N GLY A 281 -4.82 32.15 -12.95
CA GLY A 281 -3.50 32.64 -12.55
C GLY A 281 -2.44 32.25 -13.57
N ARG A 282 -1.90 33.22 -14.30
CA ARG A 282 -0.63 33.09 -15.01
C ARG A 282 0.47 33.24 -13.95
N LYS A 283 1.31 32.22 -13.76
CA LYS A 283 2.62 32.40 -13.09
C LYS A 283 3.71 32.38 -14.15
N SER A 284 4.32 33.54 -14.38
CA SER A 284 5.69 33.72 -14.89
C SER A 284 6.10 35.17 -14.59
N PRO A 285 7.33 35.44 -14.14
CA PRO A 285 8.17 34.71 -13.18
C PRO A 285 7.69 34.90 -11.73
#